data_AF-A0A7L2QES2-F1
#
_entry.id   AF-A0A7L2QES2-F1
#
_cell.length_a   1.000
_cell.length_b   1.000
_cell.length_c   1.000
_cell.angle_alpha   90.00
_cell.angle_beta   90.00
_cell.angle_gamma   90.00
#
_symmetry.space_group_name_H-M   'P 1'
#
loop_
_entity.id
_entity.type
_entity.pdbx_description
1 polymer ?
#
loop_
_entity_poly.entity_id
_entity_poly.type
_entity_poly.pdbx_seq_one_letter_code
_entity_poly.pdbx_strand_id
1 'polypeptide(L)'
;DAKKLVRSPSGLRMVPEHRAARSPFGLDEPPWVPDKECPRCMQCDTKFDFITRKHHCRRCGKCFCDKCCSKKVPLPRMCFVDPVRQCAECALVSQKETEFYDKQLKVLMNGATFFVTLGTSDKSELMVCRLSNNQRYLVLDGDSHYEIEIIQISTVQILTEGFTPGGGNTRAIGMILQYKVPGSEEVTQMKFTAGEDFSCNKKLSAAWLAAMHKASK
;
A
#
# COMPACT_ATOMS: atom_id res chain seq x y z
N ASP A 1 -9.31 -13.38 -8.83
CA ASP A 1 -8.55 -13.79 -7.63
C ASP A 1 -9.44 -14.45 -6.60
N ALA A 2 -9.42 -15.79 -6.53
CA ALA A 2 -10.12 -16.53 -5.49
C ALA A 2 -9.54 -16.17 -4.11
N LYS A 3 -10.42 -15.79 -3.19
CA LYS A 3 -10.10 -15.46 -1.80
C LYS A 3 -10.89 -16.38 -0.90
N LYS A 4 -10.26 -16.83 0.18
CA LYS A 4 -10.89 -17.65 1.20
C LYS A 4 -10.93 -16.95 2.54
N LEU A 5 -11.97 -17.26 3.30
CA LEU A 5 -12.15 -16.80 4.65
C LEU A 5 -11.45 -17.75 5.62
N VAL A 6 -10.57 -17.24 6.47
CA VAL A 6 -9.80 -18.01 7.45
C VAL A 6 -10.04 -17.43 8.83
N ARG A 7 -10.34 -18.30 9.80
CA ARG A 7 -10.48 -17.92 11.21
C ARG A 7 -9.19 -18.22 11.96
N SER A 8 -8.66 -17.22 12.64
CA SER A 8 -7.47 -17.28 13.50
C SER A 8 -7.83 -16.91 14.94
N PRO A 9 -6.95 -17.16 15.93
CA PRO A 9 -7.11 -16.59 17.28
C PRO A 9 -7.21 -15.05 17.29
N SER A 10 -6.61 -14.40 16.29
CA SER A 10 -6.65 -12.95 16.12
C SER A 10 -7.94 -12.40 15.51
N GLY A 11 -8.72 -13.24 14.83
CA GLY A 11 -9.96 -12.84 14.17
C GLY A 11 -10.15 -13.47 12.79
N LEU A 12 -11.10 -12.91 12.04
CA LEU A 12 -11.47 -13.35 10.70
C LEU A 12 -10.59 -12.66 9.65
N ARG A 13 -10.06 -13.42 8.71
CA ARG A 13 -9.14 -12.94 7.67
C ARG A 13 -9.60 -13.38 6.28
N MET A 14 -9.54 -12.49 5.29
CA MET A 14 -9.83 -12.80 3.89
C MET A 14 -8.53 -12.89 3.11
N VAL A 15 -7.99 -14.10 2.96
CA VAL A 15 -6.67 -14.34 2.36
C VAL A 15 -6.79 -14.86 0.93
N PRO A 16 -5.85 -14.53 0.02
CA PRO A 16 -5.78 -15.17 -1.29
C PRO A 16 -5.59 -16.68 -1.15
N GLU A 17 -6.27 -17.46 -2.00
CA GLU A 17 -6.13 -18.92 -2.00
C GLU A 17 -4.73 -19.35 -2.46
N HIS A 18 -4.22 -18.69 -3.50
CA HIS A 18 -2.90 -18.96 -4.06
C HIS A 18 -1.88 -17.93 -3.59
N ARG A 19 -0.66 -18.40 -3.26
CA ARG A 19 0.45 -17.53 -2.83
C ARG A 19 0.82 -16.50 -3.90
N ALA A 20 0.77 -16.87 -5.17
CA ALA A 20 1.03 -15.96 -6.30
C ALA A 20 0.08 -14.75 -6.35
N ALA A 21 -1.14 -14.89 -5.80
CA ALA A 21 -2.11 -13.81 -5.72
C ALA A 21 -1.95 -12.91 -4.47
N ARG A 22 -0.96 -13.19 -3.59
CA ARG A 22 -0.69 -12.34 -2.43
C ARG A 22 -0.02 -11.03 -2.85
N SER A 23 -0.48 -9.96 -2.20
CA SER A 23 0.17 -8.67 -2.27
C SER A 23 1.60 -8.77 -1.74
N PRO A 24 2.59 -8.18 -2.42
CA PRO A 24 3.97 -8.19 -1.96
C PRO A 24 4.12 -7.35 -0.68
N PHE A 25 3.15 -6.51 -0.36
CA PHE A 25 3.10 -5.69 0.85
C PHE A 25 2.29 -6.31 1.99
N GLY A 26 1.70 -7.49 1.76
CA GLY A 26 0.99 -8.24 2.78
C GLY A 26 1.93 -8.67 3.92
N LEU A 27 1.37 -8.77 5.13
CA LEU A 27 2.06 -9.24 6.32
C LEU A 27 1.39 -10.51 6.83
N ASP A 28 2.19 -11.44 7.34
CA ASP A 28 1.67 -12.59 8.07
C ASP A 28 1.29 -12.18 9.50
N GLU A 29 0.42 -12.97 10.12
CA GLU A 29 0.01 -12.77 11.51
C GLU A 29 1.15 -13.17 12.44
N PRO A 30 1.49 -12.36 13.45
CA PRO A 30 2.53 -12.72 14.40
C PRO A 30 2.06 -13.83 15.34
N PRO A 31 2.97 -14.73 15.78
CA PRO A 31 2.65 -15.63 16.86
C PRO A 31 2.35 -14.83 18.13
N TRP A 32 1.35 -15.27 18.88
CA TRP A 32 1.08 -14.71 20.19
C TRP A 32 2.08 -15.23 21.21
N VAL A 33 2.59 -14.35 22.07
CA VAL A 33 3.40 -14.80 23.19
C VAL A 33 2.52 -15.67 24.10
N PRO A 34 2.95 -16.90 24.44
CA PRO A 34 2.17 -17.79 25.27
C PRO A 34 1.80 -17.16 26.62
N ASP A 35 0.57 -17.39 27.07
CA ASP A 35 0.07 -16.81 28.33
C ASP A 35 0.94 -17.16 29.53
N LYS A 36 1.55 -18.35 29.55
CA LYS A 36 2.45 -18.80 30.64
C LYS A 36 3.71 -17.95 30.75
N GLU A 37 4.16 -17.37 29.63
CA GLU A 37 5.37 -16.54 29.55
C GLU A 37 5.09 -15.05 29.80
N CYS A 38 3.82 -14.69 30.02
CA CYS A 38 3.39 -13.31 30.23
C CYS A 38 2.78 -13.15 31.63
N PRO A 39 3.55 -13.09 32.72
CA PRO A 39 3.02 -12.86 34.06
C PRO A 39 2.60 -11.40 34.29
N ARG A 40 3.10 -10.47 33.46
CA ARG A 40 2.91 -9.03 33.57
C ARG A 40 2.68 -8.38 32.21
N CYS A 41 2.00 -7.24 32.20
CA CYS A 41 1.79 -6.44 31.00
C CYS A 41 3.13 -6.00 30.39
N MET A 42 3.34 -6.27 29.10
CA MET A 42 4.59 -5.93 28.40
C MET A 42 4.80 -4.43 28.11
N GLN A 43 3.93 -3.56 28.64
CA GLN A 43 4.05 -2.10 28.53
C GLN A 43 4.18 -1.43 29.90
N CYS A 44 3.29 -1.75 30.84
CA CYS A 44 3.20 -1.06 32.14
C CYS A 44 3.57 -1.93 33.35
N ASP A 45 4.03 -3.16 33.11
CA ASP A 45 4.46 -4.13 34.11
C ASP A 45 3.42 -4.54 35.18
N THR A 46 2.15 -4.12 35.01
CA THR A 46 1.04 -4.55 35.87
C THR A 46 0.91 -6.07 35.84
N LYS A 47 0.91 -6.69 37.01
CA LYS A 47 0.73 -8.13 37.17
C LYS A 47 -0.66 -8.55 36.70
N PHE A 48 -0.73 -9.64 35.96
CA PHE A 48 -2.00 -10.25 35.61
C PHE A 48 -2.53 -11.12 36.74
N ASP A 49 -3.85 -11.07 36.94
CA ASP A 49 -4.57 -11.81 37.96
C ASP A 49 -6.02 -12.06 37.51
N PHE A 50 -6.92 -12.39 38.44
CA PHE A 50 -8.33 -12.62 38.12
C PHE A 50 -9.06 -11.38 37.61
N ILE A 51 -8.61 -10.17 38.00
CA ILE A 51 -9.21 -8.89 37.61
C ILE A 51 -8.52 -8.34 36.35
N THR A 52 -7.19 -8.35 36.34
CA THR A 52 -6.37 -7.86 35.22
C THR A 52 -6.10 -9.00 34.26
N ARG A 53 -6.95 -9.11 33.22
CA ARG A 53 -6.85 -10.14 32.19
C ARG A 53 -5.78 -9.82 31.13
N LYS A 54 -5.31 -10.87 30.46
CA LYS A 54 -4.34 -10.82 29.37
C LYS A 54 -5.02 -10.50 28.04
N HIS A 55 -4.38 -9.65 27.24
CA HIS A 55 -4.83 -9.30 25.90
C HIS A 55 -3.65 -9.20 24.93
N HIS A 56 -3.73 -9.95 23.82
CA HIS A 56 -2.70 -9.88 22.78
C HIS A 56 -2.99 -8.78 21.76
N CYS A 57 -1.95 -8.05 21.38
CA CYS A 57 -2.01 -7.17 20.22
C CYS A 57 -1.98 -8.01 18.95
N ARG A 58 -2.97 -7.85 18.06
CA ARG A 58 -3.06 -8.63 16.81
C ARG A 58 -2.00 -8.26 15.77
N ARG A 59 -1.30 -7.14 15.95
CA ARG A 59 -0.22 -6.68 15.05
C ARG A 59 1.17 -7.15 15.47
N CYS A 60 1.46 -7.26 16.78
CA CYS A 60 2.79 -7.66 17.26
C CYS A 60 2.82 -8.94 18.12
N GLY A 61 1.67 -9.52 18.47
CA GLY A 61 1.60 -10.77 19.25
C GLY A 61 1.93 -10.64 20.74
N LYS A 62 2.42 -9.49 21.21
CA LYS A 62 2.74 -9.22 22.62
C LYS A 62 1.49 -9.15 23.51
N CYS A 63 1.67 -9.41 24.80
CA CYS A 63 0.60 -9.49 25.81
C CYS A 63 0.52 -8.24 26.70
N PHE A 64 -0.69 -7.71 26.89
CA PHE A 64 -0.95 -6.44 27.57
C PHE A 64 -2.20 -6.52 28.46
N CYS A 65 -2.34 -5.57 29.39
CA CYS A 65 -3.62 -5.31 30.06
C CYS A 65 -4.57 -4.52 29.14
N ASP A 66 -5.84 -4.43 29.50
CA ASP A 66 -6.85 -3.76 28.67
C ASP A 66 -6.48 -2.29 28.41
N LYS A 67 -6.01 -1.56 29.42
CA LYS A 67 -5.59 -0.15 29.30
C LYS A 67 -4.49 0.07 28.24
N CYS A 68 -3.51 -0.83 28.17
CA CYS A 68 -2.39 -0.73 27.23
C CYS A 68 -2.74 -1.25 25.81
N CYS A 69 -3.88 -1.93 25.65
CA CYS A 69 -4.26 -2.62 24.42
C CYS A 69 -5.78 -2.55 24.18
N SER A 70 -6.38 -1.38 24.32
CA SER A 70 -7.85 -1.19 24.24
C SER A 70 -8.37 -0.85 22.85
N LYS A 71 -7.51 -0.35 21.96
CA LYS A 71 -7.93 0.15 20.63
C LYS A 71 -8.21 -0.99 19.67
N LYS A 72 -9.27 -0.87 18.88
CA LYS A 72 -9.50 -1.69 17.68
C LYS A 72 -9.23 -0.86 16.44
N VAL A 73 -8.31 -1.30 15.58
CA VAL A 73 -7.86 -0.57 14.40
C VAL A 73 -7.84 -1.52 13.19
N PRO A 74 -8.25 -1.07 11.99
CA PRO A 74 -8.09 -1.85 10.76
C PRO A 74 -6.65 -2.32 10.57
N LEU A 75 -6.48 -3.53 10.03
CA LEU A 75 -5.15 -4.08 9.72
C LEU A 75 -5.16 -4.78 8.35
N PRO A 76 -5.35 -4.03 7.24
CA PRO A 76 -5.56 -4.61 5.90
C PRO A 76 -4.37 -5.41 5.39
N ARG A 77 -3.14 -5.04 5.78
CA ARG A 77 -1.91 -5.75 5.41
C ARG A 77 -1.88 -7.19 5.88
N MET A 78 -2.53 -7.51 7.00
CA MET A 78 -2.68 -8.89 7.49
C MET A 78 -4.00 -9.54 7.07
N CYS A 79 -4.75 -8.89 6.18
CA CYS A 79 -6.02 -9.35 5.62
C CYS A 79 -7.15 -9.53 6.65
N PHE A 80 -7.11 -8.86 7.80
CA PHE A 80 -8.23 -8.87 8.74
C PHE A 80 -9.44 -8.16 8.14
N VAL A 81 -10.62 -8.78 8.28
CA VAL A 81 -11.89 -8.23 7.77
C VAL A 81 -12.36 -7.08 8.65
N ASP A 82 -12.32 -7.29 9.97
CA ASP A 82 -12.77 -6.30 10.96
C ASP A 82 -11.59 -5.63 11.67
N PRO A 83 -11.78 -4.43 12.25
CA PRO A 83 -10.80 -3.81 13.14
C PRO A 83 -10.43 -4.72 14.31
N VAL A 84 -9.13 -4.94 14.51
CA VAL A 84 -8.59 -5.86 15.52
C VAL A 84 -7.93 -5.12 16.68
N ARG A 85 -7.92 -5.76 17.85
CA ARG A 85 -7.32 -5.20 19.07
C ARG A 85 -5.80 -4.98 18.90
N GLN A 86 -5.31 -3.79 19.23
CA GLN A 86 -3.90 -3.45 19.17
C GLN A 86 -3.41 -2.71 20.41
N CYS A 87 -2.11 -2.86 20.72
CA CYS A 87 -1.45 -2.01 21.71
C CYS A 87 -1.35 -0.56 21.21
N ALA A 88 -1.11 0.38 22.12
CA ALA A 88 -1.04 1.79 21.79
C ALA A 88 -0.04 2.12 20.66
N GLU A 89 1.15 1.51 20.69
CA GLU A 89 2.18 1.72 19.67
C GLU A 89 1.75 1.21 18.29
N CYS A 90 1.32 -0.06 18.21
CA CYS A 90 0.84 -0.65 16.97
C CYS A 90 -0.36 0.09 16.38
N ALA A 91 -1.28 0.55 17.23
CA ALA A 91 -2.44 1.31 16.80
C ALA A 91 -2.05 2.62 16.09
N LEU A 92 -1.02 3.33 16.57
CA LEU A 92 -0.53 4.54 15.91
C LEU A 92 0.05 4.25 14.53
N VAL A 93 0.80 3.15 14.39
CA VAL A 93 1.36 2.75 13.10
C VAL A 93 0.25 2.34 12.13
N SER A 94 -0.69 1.49 12.57
CA SER A 94 -1.80 1.06 11.73
C SER A 94 -2.72 2.20 11.31
N GLN A 95 -2.95 3.21 12.14
CA GLN A 95 -3.73 4.39 11.75
C GLN A 95 -3.06 5.16 10.61
N LYS A 96 -1.74 5.40 10.71
CA LYS A 96 -0.97 6.03 9.63
C LYS A 96 -0.99 5.20 8.35
N GLU A 97 -0.84 3.87 8.46
CA GLU A 97 -0.97 2.96 7.32
C GLU A 97 -2.38 3.07 6.70
N THR A 98 -3.45 3.00 7.49
CA THR A 98 -4.84 3.11 7.03
C THR A 98 -5.08 4.39 6.25
N GLU A 99 -4.58 5.54 6.73
CA GLU A 99 -4.71 6.80 5.98
C GLU A 99 -4.07 6.74 4.59
N PHE A 100 -2.94 6.03 4.45
CA PHE A 100 -2.32 5.79 3.14
C PHE A 100 -3.18 4.85 2.28
N TYR A 101 -3.66 3.74 2.83
CA TYR A 101 -4.51 2.78 2.12
C TYR A 101 -5.83 3.42 1.63
N ASP A 102 -6.50 4.20 2.49
CA ASP A 102 -7.80 4.78 2.16
C ASP A 102 -7.69 5.91 1.13
N LYS A 103 -6.60 6.67 1.16
CA LYS A 103 -6.42 7.86 0.30
C LYS A 103 -5.61 7.56 -0.95
N GLN A 104 -4.44 6.92 -0.83
CA GLN A 104 -3.49 6.75 -1.93
C GLN A 104 -3.75 5.46 -2.70
N LEU A 105 -3.92 4.32 -2.01
CA LEU A 105 -4.08 3.04 -2.69
C LEU A 105 -5.33 3.01 -3.57
N LYS A 106 -6.46 3.53 -3.06
CA LYS A 106 -7.70 3.62 -3.85
C LYS A 106 -7.52 4.45 -5.12
N VAL A 107 -6.79 5.56 -5.06
CA VAL A 107 -6.49 6.40 -6.23
C VAL A 107 -5.62 5.62 -7.22
N LEU A 108 -4.59 4.93 -6.75
CA LEU A 108 -3.71 4.13 -7.61
C LEU A 108 -4.43 2.98 -8.31
N MET A 109 -5.33 2.29 -7.62
CA MET A 109 -6.12 1.18 -8.15
C MET A 109 -7.23 1.61 -9.12
N ASN A 110 -7.85 2.77 -8.89
CA ASN A 110 -8.85 3.32 -9.81
C ASN A 110 -8.25 3.69 -11.17
N GLY A 111 -6.96 4.02 -11.19
CA GLY A 111 -6.22 4.36 -12.38
C GLY A 111 -6.40 5.79 -12.86
N ALA A 112 -5.54 6.19 -13.79
CA ALA A 112 -5.61 7.45 -14.51
C ALA A 112 -5.01 7.30 -15.91
N THR A 113 -5.40 8.17 -16.82
CA THR A 113 -4.98 8.13 -18.22
C THR A 113 -3.73 8.99 -18.44
N PHE A 114 -2.74 8.45 -19.14
CA PHE A 114 -1.49 9.14 -19.48
C PHE A 114 -1.12 8.88 -20.93
N PHE A 115 -0.40 9.82 -21.53
CA PHE A 115 0.39 9.56 -22.72
C PHE A 115 1.70 8.89 -22.30
N VAL A 116 1.93 7.67 -22.78
CA VAL A 116 3.06 6.83 -22.39
C VAL A 116 4.01 6.69 -23.57
N THR A 117 5.29 6.96 -23.31
CA THR A 117 6.38 6.82 -24.28
C THR A 117 7.40 5.83 -23.72
N LEU A 118 7.73 4.81 -24.53
CA LEU A 118 8.69 3.77 -24.16
C LEU A 118 10.10 4.11 -24.67
N GLY A 119 11.09 4.10 -23.78
CA GLY A 119 12.48 4.36 -24.12
C GLY A 119 12.69 5.70 -24.83
N THR A 120 13.41 5.67 -25.96
CA THR A 120 13.69 6.82 -26.82
C THR A 120 12.74 6.92 -28.02
N SER A 121 11.60 6.22 -27.99
CA SER A 121 10.62 6.29 -29.07
C SER A 121 9.99 7.69 -29.13
N ASP A 122 9.75 8.20 -30.35
CA ASP A 122 8.98 9.44 -30.54
C ASP A 122 7.46 9.20 -30.51
N LYS A 123 7.03 7.93 -30.47
CA LYS A 123 5.62 7.56 -30.42
C LYS A 123 5.13 7.51 -28.98
N SER A 124 4.08 8.26 -28.69
CA SER A 124 3.32 8.18 -27.45
C SER A 124 1.98 7.50 -27.67
N GLU A 125 1.59 6.63 -26.75
CA GLU A 125 0.29 5.95 -26.74
C GLU A 125 -0.56 6.45 -25.56
N LEU A 126 -1.86 6.64 -25.74
CA LEU A 126 -2.76 6.99 -24.64
C LEU A 126 -3.16 5.71 -23.89
N MET A 127 -2.76 5.61 -22.62
CA MET A 127 -2.99 4.40 -21.82
C MET A 127 -3.63 4.72 -20.48
N VAL A 128 -4.46 3.81 -19.97
CA VAL A 128 -4.93 3.80 -18.59
C VAL A 128 -3.90 3.08 -17.73
N CYS A 129 -3.32 3.79 -16.77
CA CYS A 129 -2.34 3.26 -15.83
C CYS A 129 -3.00 3.04 -14.46
N ARG A 130 -2.90 1.83 -13.91
CA ARG A 130 -3.49 1.47 -12.61
C ARG A 130 -2.69 0.41 -11.88
N LEU A 131 -2.83 0.39 -10.56
CA LEU A 131 -2.28 -0.69 -9.74
C LEU A 131 -3.24 -1.89 -9.73
N SER A 132 -2.71 -3.10 -9.89
CA SER A 132 -3.51 -4.33 -9.86
C SER A 132 -4.20 -4.55 -8.50
N ASN A 133 -5.25 -5.39 -8.48
CA ASN A 133 -6.05 -5.64 -7.28
C ASN A 133 -5.25 -6.21 -6.09
N ASN A 134 -4.19 -6.95 -6.40
CA ASN A 134 -3.25 -7.52 -5.44
C ASN A 134 -1.99 -6.66 -5.27
N GLN A 135 -1.92 -5.46 -5.86
CA GLN A 135 -0.75 -4.57 -5.83
C GLN A 135 0.56 -5.20 -6.30
N ARG A 136 0.50 -6.21 -7.17
CA ARG A 136 1.68 -6.87 -7.75
C ARG A 136 2.18 -6.19 -9.01
N TYR A 137 1.26 -5.65 -9.81
CA TYR A 137 1.57 -5.12 -11.14
C TYR A 137 1.08 -3.68 -11.25
N LEU A 138 1.88 -2.84 -11.89
CA LEU A 138 1.41 -1.64 -12.54
C LEU A 138 0.95 -2.05 -13.94
N VAL A 139 -0.36 -1.90 -14.19
CA VAL A 139 -1.00 -2.30 -15.44
C VAL A 139 -1.21 -1.07 -16.30
N LEU A 140 -0.80 -1.17 -17.56
CA LEU A 140 -1.04 -0.16 -18.59
C LEU A 140 -1.89 -0.78 -19.69
N ASP A 141 -3.09 -0.23 -19.86
CA ASP A 141 -4.09 -0.69 -20.81
C ASP A 141 -4.34 0.41 -21.87
N GLY A 142 -4.02 0.13 -23.14
CA GLY A 142 -4.26 0.99 -24.30
C GLY A 142 -4.54 0.14 -25.56
N ASP A 143 -3.96 0.51 -26.70
CA ASP A 143 -3.86 -0.37 -27.86
C ASP A 143 -2.89 -1.54 -27.56
N SER A 144 -1.87 -1.24 -26.75
CA SER A 144 -0.93 -2.20 -26.17
C SER A 144 -1.30 -2.53 -24.72
N HIS A 145 -0.84 -3.67 -24.22
CA HIS A 145 -1.01 -4.08 -22.83
C HIS A 145 0.35 -4.36 -22.18
N TYR A 146 0.63 -3.73 -21.04
CA TYR A 146 1.85 -3.96 -20.26
C TYR A 146 1.52 -4.24 -18.79
N GLU A 147 2.21 -5.22 -18.21
CA GLU A 147 2.17 -5.51 -16.78
C GLU A 147 3.59 -5.43 -16.21
N ILE A 148 3.85 -4.40 -15.40
CA ILE A 148 5.15 -4.18 -14.77
C ILE A 148 5.07 -4.64 -13.32
N GLU A 149 5.81 -5.68 -12.95
CA GLU A 149 5.90 -6.09 -11.56
C GLU A 149 6.46 -4.96 -10.69
N ILE A 150 5.73 -4.59 -9.64
CA ILE A 150 6.11 -3.50 -8.74
C ILE A 150 7.49 -3.74 -8.12
N ILE A 151 7.83 -5.00 -7.85
CA ILE A 151 9.13 -5.38 -7.28
C ILE A 151 10.31 -5.17 -8.24
N GLN A 152 10.05 -4.99 -9.54
CA GLN A 152 11.07 -4.73 -10.56
C GLN A 152 11.28 -3.23 -10.82
N ILE A 153 10.42 -2.37 -10.26
CA ILE A 153 10.55 -0.93 -10.38
C ILE A 153 11.76 -0.48 -9.55
N SER A 154 12.72 0.14 -10.22
CA SER A 154 13.96 0.63 -9.64
C SER A 154 13.89 2.11 -9.26
N THR A 155 13.20 2.93 -10.05
CA THR A 155 13.09 4.37 -9.80
C THR A 155 11.77 4.91 -10.33
N VAL A 156 11.16 5.82 -9.55
CA VAL A 156 10.00 6.62 -9.94
C VAL A 156 10.36 8.09 -9.74
N GLN A 157 10.43 8.85 -10.83
CA GLN A 157 10.72 10.28 -10.80
C GLN A 157 9.50 11.06 -11.25
N ILE A 158 8.98 11.94 -10.41
CA ILE A 158 7.84 12.80 -10.77
C ILE A 158 8.35 14.01 -11.54
N LEU A 159 7.70 14.30 -12.67
CA LEU A 159 7.94 15.50 -13.46
C LEU A 159 6.96 16.59 -13.00
N THR A 160 7.49 17.75 -12.65
CA THR A 160 6.70 18.90 -12.17
C THR A 160 6.92 20.12 -13.05
N GLU A 161 5.89 20.93 -13.21
CA GLU A 161 5.96 22.21 -13.92
C GLU A 161 5.77 23.39 -12.96
N GLY A 162 6.63 24.42 -13.11
CA GLY A 162 6.52 25.71 -12.44
C GLY A 162 7.22 25.85 -11.07
N PHE A 163 8.10 26.84 -10.96
CA PHE A 163 8.39 27.55 -9.71
C PHE A 163 7.37 28.69 -9.59
N THR A 164 6.50 28.68 -8.58
CA THR A 164 5.79 29.91 -8.20
C THR A 164 6.61 30.61 -7.13
N PRO A 165 7.09 31.85 -7.35
CA PRO A 165 7.69 32.65 -6.29
C PRO A 165 6.54 33.06 -5.35
N GLY A 166 6.32 32.27 -4.29
CA GLY A 166 5.19 32.46 -3.38
C GLY A 166 4.68 31.21 -2.65
N GLY A 167 5.30 30.04 -2.85
CA GLY A 167 4.99 28.85 -2.03
C GLY A 167 3.72 28.08 -2.42
N GLY A 168 3.31 28.15 -3.69
CA GLY A 168 2.24 27.29 -4.23
C GLY A 168 2.74 25.87 -4.53
N ASN A 169 1.87 24.87 -4.32
CA ASN A 169 2.15 23.46 -4.60
C ASN A 169 2.64 23.25 -6.05
N THR A 170 3.86 22.73 -6.21
CA THR A 170 4.39 22.26 -7.50
C THR A 170 3.45 21.23 -8.12
N ARG A 171 3.02 21.49 -9.36
CA ARG A 171 2.06 20.62 -10.06
C ARG A 171 2.79 19.48 -10.76
N ALA A 172 2.44 18.24 -10.42
CA ALA A 172 2.91 17.07 -11.16
C ALA A 172 2.25 17.03 -12.56
N ILE A 173 3.07 16.98 -13.60
CA ILE A 173 2.66 16.91 -15.01
C ILE A 173 2.95 15.55 -15.65
N GLY A 174 3.77 14.73 -14.99
CA GLY A 174 4.12 13.40 -15.50
C GLY A 174 4.99 12.64 -14.53
N MET A 175 5.49 11.48 -14.97
CA MET A 175 6.52 10.72 -14.27
C MET A 175 7.41 9.97 -15.25
N ILE A 176 8.61 9.63 -14.79
CA ILE A 176 9.51 8.68 -15.43
C ILE A 176 9.62 7.46 -14.51
N LEU A 177 9.37 6.29 -15.09
CA LEU A 177 9.48 5.00 -14.44
C LEU A 177 10.66 4.25 -15.04
N GLN A 178 11.51 3.69 -14.19
CA GLN A 178 12.58 2.77 -14.60
C GLN A 178 12.38 1.42 -13.93
N TYR A 179 12.41 0.35 -14.71
CA TYR A 179 12.23 -1.02 -14.21
C TYR A 179 13.14 -2.00 -14.95
N LYS A 180 13.44 -3.12 -14.29
CA LYS A 180 14.22 -4.22 -14.89
C LYS A 180 13.30 -5.24 -15.52
N VAL A 181 13.64 -5.70 -16.72
CA VAL A 181 12.93 -6.81 -17.36
C VAL A 181 13.41 -8.13 -16.74
N PRO A 182 12.53 -9.03 -16.28
CA PRO A 182 12.95 -10.32 -15.73
C PRO A 182 13.84 -11.09 -16.72
N GLY A 183 15.02 -11.50 -16.27
CA GLY A 183 15.97 -12.23 -17.11
C GLY A 183 16.89 -11.36 -17.98
N SER A 184 16.78 -10.04 -17.92
CA SER A 184 17.71 -9.09 -18.55
C SER A 184 18.37 -8.19 -17.50
N GLU A 185 19.62 -7.78 -17.75
CA GLU A 185 20.27 -6.72 -16.98
C GLU A 185 19.86 -5.31 -17.45
N GLU A 186 19.15 -5.21 -18.57
CA GLU A 186 18.73 -3.95 -19.14
C GLU A 186 17.64 -3.28 -18.30
N VAL A 187 17.81 -1.97 -18.08
CA VAL A 187 16.83 -1.11 -17.44
C VAL A 187 15.99 -0.47 -18.53
N THR A 188 14.69 -0.73 -18.51
CA THR A 188 13.72 -0.09 -19.39
C THR A 188 13.18 1.18 -18.74
N GLN A 189 12.99 2.22 -19.55
CA GLN A 189 12.42 3.49 -19.11
C GLN A 189 11.07 3.73 -19.80
N MET A 190 10.08 4.19 -19.04
CA MET A 190 8.80 4.67 -19.55
C MET A 190 8.53 6.08 -19.03
N LYS A 191 8.14 6.98 -19.93
CA LYS A 191 7.71 8.34 -19.59
C LYS A 191 6.19 8.43 -19.69
N PHE A 192 5.58 8.99 -18.66
CA PHE A 192 4.15 9.23 -18.55
C PHE A 192 3.92 10.73 -18.52
N THR A 193 3.03 11.21 -19.39
CA THR A 193 2.66 12.63 -19.46
C THR A 193 1.16 12.74 -19.27
N ALA A 194 0.73 13.57 -18.32
CA ALA A 194 -0.69 13.84 -18.12
C ALA A 194 -1.22 14.69 -19.28
N GLY A 195 -2.40 14.35 -19.82
CA GLY A 195 -3.03 15.13 -20.89
C GLY A 195 -3.35 16.56 -20.43
N GLU A 196 -3.26 17.52 -21.36
CA GLU A 196 -3.47 18.94 -21.06
C GLU A 196 -4.96 19.33 -20.93
N ASP A 197 -5.86 18.46 -21.38
CA ASP A 197 -7.30 18.72 -21.50
C ASP A 197 -7.94 19.26 -20.21
N PHE A 198 -8.89 20.19 -20.37
CA PHE A 198 -9.67 20.82 -19.29
C PHE A 198 -10.67 19.89 -18.57
N SER A 199 -10.52 18.57 -18.71
CA SER A 199 -11.47 17.55 -18.26
C SER A 199 -11.16 16.98 -16.86
N CYS A 200 -12.08 16.17 -16.34
CA CYS A 200 -11.93 15.40 -15.09
C CYS A 200 -10.63 14.55 -15.05
N ASN A 201 -10.11 14.13 -16.21
CA ASN A 201 -8.90 13.32 -16.34
C ASN A 201 -7.64 14.02 -15.82
N LYS A 202 -7.55 15.34 -15.92
CA LYS A 202 -6.39 16.10 -15.45
C LYS A 202 -6.26 16.08 -13.92
N LYS A 203 -7.40 16.14 -13.21
CA LYS A 203 -7.45 16.05 -11.74
C LYS A 203 -7.10 14.63 -11.27
N LEU A 204 -7.63 13.62 -11.95
CA LEU A 204 -7.34 12.21 -11.66
C LEU A 204 -5.86 11.89 -11.86
N SER A 205 -5.27 12.31 -12.99
CA SER A 205 -3.86 12.10 -13.32
C SER A 205 -2.92 12.76 -12.32
N ALA A 206 -3.20 14.02 -11.94
CA ALA A 206 -2.41 14.72 -10.93
C ALA A 206 -2.51 14.05 -9.54
N ALA A 207 -3.72 13.63 -9.14
CA ALA A 207 -3.91 12.89 -7.89
C ALA A 207 -3.19 11.53 -7.90
N TRP A 208 -3.22 10.84 -9.05
CA TRP A 208 -2.54 9.56 -9.24
C TRP A 208 -1.02 9.72 -9.16
N LEU A 209 -0.44 10.71 -9.85
CA LEU A 209 0.99 11.03 -9.75
C LEU A 209 1.41 11.38 -8.31
N ALA A 210 0.60 12.17 -7.60
CA ALA A 210 0.85 12.51 -6.21
C ALA A 210 0.76 11.28 -5.28
N ALA A 211 -0.17 10.35 -5.54
CA ALA A 211 -0.28 9.09 -4.82
C ALA A 211 0.93 8.19 -5.09
N MET A 212 1.38 8.10 -6.35
CA MET A 212 2.53 7.31 -6.74
C MET A 212 3.82 7.85 -6.10
N HIS A 213 4.01 9.16 -6.08
CA HIS A 213 5.13 9.82 -5.41
C HIS A 213 5.20 9.50 -3.91
N LYS A 214 4.04 9.46 -3.23
CA LYS A 214 3.97 9.10 -1.82
C LYS A 214 4.23 7.62 -1.59
N ALA A 215 3.87 6.77 -2.55
CA ALA A 215 4.11 5.33 -2.48
C ALA A 215 5.57 4.95 -2.75
N SER A 216 6.31 5.78 -3.49
CA SER A 216 7.72 5.56 -3.85
C SER A 216 8.72 6.13 -2.85
N LYS A 217 8.25 6.79 -1.78
CA LYS A 217 9.08 7.31 -0.67
C LYS A 217 8.97 6.39 0.54
#